data_AF-A0A813I9J7-F1
#
_entry.id   AF-A0A813I9J7-F1
#
_cell.length_a   1.000
_cell.length_b   1.000
_cell.length_c   1.000
_cell.angle_alpha   90.00
_cell.angle_beta   90.00
_cell.angle_gamma   90.00
#
_symmetry.space_group_name_H-M   'P 1'
#
loop_
_entity.id
_entity.type
_entity.pdbx_description
1 polymer ?
#
loop_
_entity_poly.entity_id
_entity_poly.type
_entity_poly.pdbx_seq_one_letter_code
_entity_poly.pdbx_strand_id
1 'polypeptide(L)'
;VRRAMEQENKKARQAAKKDFNAEVRQLVQFVQKRDPRVAAHQKKQMKETVEKKKHETADKDRKKEEQAKEREEKKEASRLADEERWEEVRAAKEARKARGEIMSEDDGDADSDEDSDEQVGYFCEPCRKRFQSEK
;
A
#
# COMPACT_ATOMS: atom_id res chain seq x y z
N VAL A 1 6.03 -47.94 25.01
CA VAL A 1 7.41 -48.28 24.57
C VAL A 1 7.50 -48.52 23.05
N ARG A 2 6.78 -49.48 22.46
CA ARG A 2 6.85 -49.79 21.00
C ARG A 2 6.57 -48.60 20.06
N ARG A 3 5.51 -47.82 20.31
CA ARG A 3 5.19 -46.62 19.50
C ARG A 3 6.27 -45.53 19.59
N ALA A 4 6.89 -45.35 20.74
CA ALA A 4 7.97 -44.37 20.92
C ALA A 4 9.22 -44.80 20.13
N MET A 5 9.59 -46.08 20.21
CA MET A 5 10.67 -46.65 19.39
C MET A 5 10.41 -46.54 17.88
N GLU A 6 9.17 -46.80 17.43
CA GLU A 6 8.80 -46.65 16.02
C GLU A 6 8.92 -45.19 15.54
N GLN A 7 8.57 -44.22 16.40
CA GLN A 7 8.75 -42.81 16.12
C GLN A 7 10.22 -42.41 16.04
N GLU A 8 11.05 -42.87 16.97
CA GLU A 8 12.50 -42.61 16.95
C GLU A 8 13.16 -43.21 15.71
N ASN A 9 12.83 -44.45 15.35
CA ASN A 9 13.29 -45.08 14.11
C ASN A 9 12.84 -44.32 12.86
N LYS A 10 11.60 -43.79 12.86
CA LYS A 10 11.12 -42.96 11.76
C LYS A 10 11.90 -41.65 11.67
N LYS A 11 12.19 -40.99 12.80
CA LYS A 11 13.01 -39.77 12.85
C LYS A 11 14.42 -40.03 12.34
N ALA A 12 15.08 -41.09 12.81
CA ALA A 12 16.42 -41.47 12.37
C ALA A 12 16.48 -41.73 10.84
N ARG A 13 15.51 -42.46 10.30
CA ARG A 13 15.42 -42.67 8.84
C ARG A 13 15.17 -41.38 8.07
N GLN A 14 14.35 -40.48 8.60
CA GLN A 14 14.09 -39.19 7.96
C GLN A 14 15.31 -38.27 8.00
N ALA A 15 16.07 -38.25 9.10
CA ALA A 15 17.32 -37.52 9.22
C ALA A 15 18.34 -38.03 8.19
N ALA A 16 18.61 -39.34 8.17
CA ALA A 16 19.53 -39.93 7.21
C ALA A 16 19.15 -39.65 5.74
N LYS A 17 17.84 -39.66 5.41
CA LYS A 17 17.36 -39.28 4.08
C LYS A 17 17.60 -37.81 3.75
N LYS A 18 17.45 -36.91 4.73
CA LYS A 18 17.72 -35.47 4.55
C LYS A 18 19.21 -35.24 4.32
N ASP A 19 20.05 -35.88 5.11
CA ASP A 19 21.50 -35.73 5.05
C ASP A 19 22.04 -36.24 3.70
N PHE A 20 21.62 -37.42 3.27
CA PHE A 20 21.95 -37.96 1.95
C PHE A 20 21.55 -37.00 0.82
N ASN A 21 20.32 -36.47 0.85
CA ASN A 21 19.87 -35.52 -0.16
C ASN A 21 20.65 -34.21 -0.12
N ALA A 22 21.08 -33.75 1.07
CA ALA A 22 21.91 -32.56 1.21
C ALA A 22 23.29 -32.78 0.59
N GLU A 23 23.93 -33.92 0.85
CA GLU A 23 25.22 -34.31 0.24
C GLU A 23 25.11 -34.41 -1.29
N VAL A 24 24.06 -35.06 -1.81
CA VAL A 24 23.83 -35.14 -3.26
C VAL A 24 23.67 -33.74 -3.86
N ARG A 25 22.94 -32.83 -3.21
CA ARG A 25 22.82 -31.44 -3.69
C ARG A 25 24.16 -30.72 -3.68
N GLN A 26 24.99 -30.92 -2.66
CA GLN A 26 26.33 -30.34 -2.61
C GLN A 26 27.22 -30.87 -3.74
N LEU A 27 27.16 -32.17 -4.02
CA LEU A 27 27.86 -32.78 -5.14
C LEU A 27 27.41 -32.21 -6.49
N VAL A 28 26.10 -32.08 -6.69
CA VAL A 28 25.53 -31.48 -7.91
C VAL A 28 25.99 -30.03 -8.06
N GLN A 29 25.97 -29.23 -6.99
CA GLN A 29 26.46 -27.86 -7.03
C GLN A 29 27.95 -27.79 -7.39
N PHE A 30 28.76 -28.70 -6.85
CA PHE A 30 30.18 -28.77 -7.18
C PHE A 30 30.41 -29.05 -8.67
N VAL A 31 29.67 -30.02 -9.24
CA VAL A 31 29.74 -30.33 -10.68
C VAL A 31 29.26 -29.15 -11.52
N GLN A 32 28.13 -28.54 -11.15
CA GLN A 32 27.56 -27.38 -11.86
C GLN A 32 28.50 -26.17 -11.87
N LYS A 33 29.23 -25.92 -10.78
CA LYS A 33 30.24 -24.84 -10.71
C LYS A 33 31.43 -25.09 -11.64
N ARG A 34 31.78 -26.35 -11.90
CA ARG A 34 32.91 -26.74 -12.75
C ARG A 34 32.54 -26.91 -14.22
N ASP A 35 31.28 -27.21 -14.54
CA ASP A 35 30.84 -27.38 -15.93
C ASP A 35 30.79 -26.01 -16.66
N PRO A 36 31.61 -25.80 -17.71
CA PRO A 36 31.64 -24.55 -18.45
C PRO A 36 30.31 -24.20 -19.14
N ARG A 37 29.52 -25.21 -19.54
CA ARG A 37 28.23 -25.02 -20.22
C ARG A 37 27.21 -24.44 -19.26
N VAL A 38 27.18 -24.96 -18.02
CA VAL A 38 26.30 -24.45 -16.96
C VAL A 38 26.69 -23.02 -16.60
N ALA A 39 27.99 -22.74 -16.46
CA ALA A 39 28.47 -21.39 -16.20
C ALA A 39 28.10 -20.40 -17.32
N ALA A 40 28.25 -20.80 -18.59
CA ALA A 40 27.86 -19.99 -19.74
C ALA A 40 26.36 -19.71 -19.77
N HIS A 41 25.54 -20.73 -19.51
CA HIS A 41 24.08 -20.59 -19.44
C HIS A 41 23.65 -19.68 -18.28
N GLN A 42 24.21 -19.85 -17.09
CA GLN A 42 23.95 -18.98 -15.93
C GLN A 42 24.31 -17.53 -16.24
N LYS A 43 25.46 -17.27 -16.89
CA LYS A 43 25.83 -15.92 -17.34
C LYS A 43 24.82 -15.34 -18.33
N LYS A 44 24.34 -16.14 -19.29
CA LYS A 44 23.32 -15.70 -20.24
C LYS A 44 22.01 -15.35 -19.54
N GLN A 45 21.54 -16.22 -18.65
CA GLN A 45 20.32 -15.97 -17.87
C GLN A 45 20.46 -14.74 -16.98
N MET A 46 21.59 -14.58 -16.28
CA MET A 46 21.84 -13.38 -15.47
C MET A 46 21.76 -12.11 -16.32
N LYS A 47 22.40 -12.08 -17.50
CA LYS A 47 22.31 -10.95 -18.42
C LYS A 47 20.86 -10.64 -18.84
N GLU A 48 20.12 -11.66 -19.28
CA GLU A 48 18.73 -11.53 -19.68
C GLU A 48 17.84 -11.02 -18.54
N THR A 49 18.02 -11.52 -17.31
CA THR A 49 17.27 -11.01 -16.15
C THR A 49 17.62 -9.57 -15.79
N VAL A 50 18.89 -9.17 -15.94
CA VAL A 50 19.31 -7.78 -15.70
C VAL A 50 18.75 -6.85 -16.75
N GLU A 51 18.78 -7.23 -18.03
CA GLU A 51 18.19 -6.45 -19.13
C GLU A 51 16.67 -6.31 -18.96
N LYS A 52 15.98 -7.41 -18.63
CA LYS A 52 14.54 -7.37 -18.35
C LYS A 52 14.21 -6.46 -17.17
N LYS A 53 14.98 -6.53 -16.07
CA LYS A 53 14.81 -5.64 -14.92
C LYS A 53 15.03 -4.18 -15.28
N LYS A 54 16.04 -3.86 -16.09
CA LYS A 54 16.30 -2.49 -16.56
C LYS A 54 15.16 -1.94 -17.41
N HIS A 55 14.63 -2.76 -18.32
CA HIS A 55 13.47 -2.40 -19.13
C HIS A 55 12.23 -2.16 -18.26
N GLU A 56 11.95 -3.07 -17.32
CA GLU A 56 10.83 -2.94 -16.39
C GLU A 56 10.94 -1.70 -15.50
N THR A 57 12.14 -1.32 -15.05
CA THR A 57 12.34 -0.08 -14.28
C THR A 57 12.10 1.15 -15.15
N ALA A 58 12.68 1.19 -16.35
CA ALA A 58 12.50 2.31 -17.28
C ALA A 58 11.02 2.51 -17.68
N ASP A 59 10.29 1.43 -17.93
CA ASP A 59 8.85 1.49 -18.21
C ASP A 59 8.04 1.97 -17.01
N LYS A 60 8.39 1.51 -15.80
CA LYS A 60 7.72 1.97 -14.57
C LYS A 60 7.96 3.45 -14.35
N ASP A 61 9.16 3.94 -14.60
CA ASP A 61 9.50 5.34 -14.40
C ASP A 61 8.80 6.22 -15.43
N ARG A 62 8.78 5.82 -16.72
CA ARG A 62 7.98 6.50 -17.75
C ARG A 62 6.49 6.56 -17.40
N LYS A 63 5.92 5.44 -16.96
CA LYS A 63 4.51 5.39 -16.54
C LYS A 63 4.22 6.28 -15.33
N LYS A 64 5.16 6.38 -14.37
CA LYS A 64 5.01 7.27 -13.21
C LYS A 64 5.06 8.73 -13.63
N GLU A 65 5.93 9.10 -14.56
CA GLU A 65 6.01 10.45 -15.10
C GLU A 65 4.74 10.84 -15.85
N GLU A 66 4.22 9.95 -16.71
CA GLU A 66 2.94 10.16 -17.40
C GLU A 66 1.77 10.32 -16.42
N GLN A 67 1.70 9.46 -15.39
CA GLN A 67 0.68 9.55 -14.36
C GLN A 67 0.83 10.81 -13.49
N ALA A 68 2.06 11.28 -13.25
CA ALA A 68 2.29 12.52 -12.50
C ALA A 68 1.77 13.72 -13.29
N LYS A 69 2.08 13.79 -14.59
CA LYS A 69 1.57 14.84 -15.49
C LYS A 69 0.05 14.83 -15.57
N GLU A 70 -0.56 13.66 -15.80
CA GLU A 70 -2.03 13.54 -15.84
C GLU A 70 -2.68 13.97 -14.52
N ARG A 71 -2.04 13.69 -13.37
CA ARG A 71 -2.52 14.15 -12.07
C ARG A 71 -2.38 15.66 -11.90
N GLU A 72 -1.32 16.28 -12.41
CA GLU A 72 -1.14 17.74 -12.39
C GLU A 72 -2.21 18.41 -13.26
N GLU A 73 -2.40 17.95 -14.49
CA GLU A 73 -3.44 18.46 -15.39
C GLU A 73 -4.84 18.34 -14.78
N LYS A 74 -5.16 17.20 -14.15
CA LYS A 74 -6.45 17.00 -13.46
C LYS A 74 -6.61 17.93 -12.26
N LYS A 75 -5.55 18.19 -11.51
CA LYS A 75 -5.60 19.14 -10.39
C LYS A 75 -5.82 20.56 -10.90
N GLU A 76 -5.13 20.97 -11.95
CA GLU A 76 -5.32 22.29 -12.56
C GLU A 76 -6.74 22.46 -13.10
N ALA A 77 -7.27 21.45 -13.80
CA ALA A 77 -8.65 21.45 -14.28
C ALA A 77 -9.67 21.52 -13.12
N SER A 78 -9.44 20.78 -12.03
CA SER A 78 -10.28 20.86 -10.83
C SER A 78 -10.22 22.24 -10.20
N ARG A 79 -9.03 22.85 -10.09
CA ARG A 79 -8.86 24.20 -9.54
C ARG A 79 -9.61 25.24 -10.35
N LEU A 80 -9.52 25.18 -11.68
CA LEU A 80 -10.24 26.09 -12.57
C LEU A 80 -11.77 25.91 -12.45
N ALA A 81 -12.24 24.67 -12.39
CA ALA A 81 -13.67 24.38 -12.20
C ALA A 81 -14.18 24.85 -10.83
N ASP A 82 -13.37 24.71 -9.77
CA ASP A 82 -13.70 25.24 -8.45
C ASP A 82 -13.74 26.77 -8.47
N GLU A 83 -12.75 27.44 -9.09
CA GLU A 83 -12.72 28.90 -9.25
C GLU A 83 -13.96 29.42 -9.99
N GLU A 84 -14.35 28.81 -11.11
CA GLU A 84 -15.58 29.13 -11.84
C GLU A 84 -16.81 28.96 -10.96
N ARG A 85 -16.92 27.84 -10.23
CA ARG A 85 -18.02 27.61 -9.29
C ARG A 85 -18.07 28.67 -8.18
N TRP A 86 -16.92 29.09 -7.64
CA TRP A 86 -16.87 30.16 -6.64
C TRP A 86 -17.28 31.51 -7.21
N GLU A 87 -16.93 31.80 -8.46
CA GLU A 87 -17.37 33.01 -9.16
C GLU A 87 -18.88 33.01 -9.41
N GLU A 88 -19.47 31.89 -9.82
CA GLU A 88 -20.92 31.75 -9.96
C GLU A 88 -21.64 31.97 -8.62
N VAL A 89 -21.14 31.36 -7.54
CA VAL A 89 -21.69 31.55 -6.19
C VAL A 89 -21.55 33.01 -5.75
N ARG A 90 -20.42 33.67 -6.03
CA ARG A 90 -20.21 35.09 -5.72
C ARG A 90 -21.17 35.98 -6.51
N ALA A 91 -21.33 35.75 -7.80
CA ALA A 91 -22.25 36.48 -8.67
C ALA A 91 -23.72 36.27 -8.24
N ALA A 92 -24.09 35.04 -7.86
CA ALA A 92 -25.41 34.74 -7.31
C ALA A 92 -25.66 35.45 -5.97
N LYS A 93 -24.66 35.49 -5.09
CA LYS A 93 -24.71 36.21 -3.81
C LYS A 93 -24.87 37.72 -4.04
N GLU A 94 -24.12 38.30 -4.98
CA GLU A 94 -24.24 39.71 -5.36
C GLU A 94 -25.61 40.03 -5.97
N ALA A 95 -26.12 39.20 -6.89
CA ALA A 95 -27.45 39.36 -7.45
C ALA A 95 -28.55 39.28 -6.39
N ARG A 96 -28.40 38.40 -5.40
CA ARG A 96 -29.30 38.27 -4.25
C ARG A 96 -29.21 39.49 -3.32
N LYS A 97 -28.01 40.06 -3.10
CA LYS A 97 -27.82 41.33 -2.38
C LYS A 97 -28.48 42.51 -3.13
N ALA A 98 -28.34 42.57 -4.45
CA ALA A 98 -28.96 43.59 -5.30
C ALA A 98 -30.50 43.51 -5.31
N ARG A 99 -31.07 42.31 -5.16
CA ARG A 99 -32.52 42.10 -4.96
C ARG A 99 -33.01 42.39 -3.53
N GLY A 100 -32.12 42.77 -2.61
CA GLY A 100 -32.48 43.08 -1.22
C GLY A 100 -32.74 41.87 -0.32
N GLU A 101 -32.38 40.65 -0.78
CA GLU A 101 -32.66 39.39 -0.07
C GLU A 101 -31.56 38.96 0.92
N ILE A 102 -30.43 39.69 0.98
CA ILE A 102 -29.34 39.46 1.94
C ILE A 102 -29.13 40.76 2.75
N MET A 103 -29.56 40.73 4.03
CA MET A 103 -29.27 41.74 5.04
C MET A 103 -28.51 41.08 6.20
N SER A 104 -27.20 40.86 6.04
CA SER A 104 -26.20 40.75 7.11
C SER A 104 -24.88 40.37 6.46
N GLU A 105 -23.78 41.02 6.85
CA GLU A 105 -22.43 40.70 6.37
C GLU A 105 -21.79 39.55 7.19
N ASP A 106 -22.55 38.93 8.09
CA ASP A 106 -22.07 37.98 9.12
C ASP A 106 -22.71 36.57 9.06
N ASP A 107 -23.67 36.31 8.17
CA ASP A 107 -24.31 34.99 8.12
C ASP A 107 -23.71 34.11 7.01
N GLY A 108 -22.73 33.28 7.39
CA GLY A 108 -22.34 32.11 6.60
C GLY A 108 -20.88 31.65 6.68
N ASP A 109 -20.05 32.19 7.58
CA ASP A 109 -18.78 31.56 7.99
C ASP A 109 -18.92 31.10 9.45
N ALA A 110 -19.88 30.20 9.67
CA ALA A 110 -19.86 29.34 10.84
C ALA A 110 -18.99 28.12 10.48
N ASP A 111 -17.70 28.35 10.20
CA ASP A 111 -16.69 27.35 10.54
C ASP A 111 -16.53 27.42 12.06
N SER A 112 -17.57 26.95 12.74
CA SER A 112 -17.53 26.61 14.15
C SER A 112 -16.69 25.32 14.24
N ASP A 113 -15.38 25.47 14.07
CA ASP A 113 -14.38 24.66 14.75
C ASP A 113 -14.39 25.05 16.25
N GLU A 114 -15.57 25.07 16.88
CA GLU A 114 -15.69 24.86 18.31
C GLU A 114 -15.55 23.35 18.52
N ASP A 115 -14.31 22.92 18.75
CA ASP A 115 -13.96 21.97 19.82
C ASP A 115 -15.08 20.95 20.15
N SER A 116 -15.49 20.15 19.17
CA SER A 116 -16.27 18.93 19.39
C SER A 116 -15.29 17.80 19.70
N ASP A 117 -14.55 17.97 20.80
CA ASP A 117 -14.09 16.85 21.63
C ASP A 117 -15.33 16.18 22.23
N GLU A 118 -16.14 15.54 21.38
CA GLU A 118 -17.34 14.81 21.79
C GLU A 118 -16.92 13.42 22.29
N GLN A 119 -16.31 13.45 23.49
CA GLN A 119 -16.26 12.43 24.51
C GLN A 119 -16.68 11.03 24.04
N VAL A 120 -15.70 10.23 23.62
CA VAL A 120 -15.86 8.79 23.33
C VAL A 120 -16.53 8.10 24.53
N GLY A 121 -17.79 7.70 24.38
CA GLY A 121 -18.52 6.97 25.42
C GLY A 121 -18.05 5.53 25.54
N TYR A 122 -17.36 5.18 26.63
CA TYR A 122 -16.88 3.83 26.88
C TYR A 122 -18.04 2.89 27.24
N PHE A 123 -18.17 1.74 26.59
CA PHE A 123 -19.26 0.79 26.83
C PHE A 123 -18.76 -0.55 27.38
N CYS A 124 -19.36 -1.02 28.47
CA CYS A 124 -19.06 -2.31 29.08
C CYS A 124 -20.06 -3.37 28.60
N GLU A 125 -19.66 -4.31 27.73
CA GLU A 125 -20.54 -5.37 27.20
C GLU A 125 -21.18 -6.27 28.28
N PRO A 126 -20.48 -6.72 29.33
CA PRO A 126 -21.08 -7.54 30.39
C PRO A 126 -22.19 -6.83 31.16
N CYS A 127 -22.03 -5.53 31.43
CA CYS A 127 -22.93 -4.75 32.28
C CYS A 127 -23.92 -3.88 31.49
N ARG A 128 -23.72 -3.72 30.18
CA ARG A 128 -24.47 -2.86 29.24
C ARG A 128 -24.62 -1.40 29.67
N LYS A 129 -23.60 -0.83 30.32
CA LYS A 129 -23.57 0.58 30.77
C LYS A 129 -22.57 1.41 29.95
N ARG A 130 -22.88 2.69 29.73
CA ARG A 130 -22.00 3.68 29.07
C ARG A 130 -21.34 4.58 30.12
N PHE A 131 -20.05 4.87 29.95
CA PHE A 131 -19.21 5.66 30.84
C PHE A 131 -18.57 6.83 30.09
N GLN A 132 -18.34 7.95 30.77
CA GLN A 132 -17.83 9.19 30.17
C GLN A 132 -16.30 9.31 30.21
N SER A 133 -15.58 8.37 30.86
CA SER A 133 -14.11 8.37 30.95
C SER A 133 -13.53 6.96 30.99
N GLU A 134 -12.23 6.84 30.68
CA GLU A 134 -11.52 5.57 30.48
C GLU A 134 -11.21 4.76 31.76
N LYS A 135 -11.33 5.38 32.95
CA LYS A 135 -10.98 4.74 34.23
C LYS A 135 -12.17 4.17 35.00
#